data_AF-A0A9E4SSF2-F1
#
_entry.id   AF-A0A9E4SSF2-F1
#
_cell.length_a   1.000
_cell.length_b   1.000
_cell.length_c   1.000
_cell.angle_alpha   90.00
_cell.angle_beta   90.00
_cell.angle_gamma   90.00
#
_symmetry.space_group_name_H-M   'P 1'
#
loop_
_entity.id
_entity.type
_entity.pdbx_description
1 polymer ?
#
loop_
_entity_poly.entity_id
_entity_poly.type
_entity_poly.pdbx_seq_one_letter_code
_entity_poly.pdbx_strand_id
1 'polypeptide(L)'
;MRAISSIGIMIGLLLILACGGDSDSPGSPTTALATIIAPTATALPLPTEVKTQDATLEIRVTDAPPEGVTKILLTVENIEVNVSTGETGGGWQTVVSEPQTFDLVALEGIEAILGSTVLEPGRYNQVRLSVTDAMVTVNGEDKNATVPSGKLRFAGSFELVAGETTVLTLDFDAAKSVVLRGKMDPLIKPVVKLLVRQGDEDLDEAEEAPLPEG
;
A
#
# COMPACT_ATOMS: atom_id res chain seq x y z
N MET A 1 39.68 5.53 -14.32
CA MET A 1 39.10 6.72 -14.98
C MET A 1 38.11 7.36 -14.03
N ARG A 2 38.31 8.63 -13.68
CA ARG A 2 37.42 9.42 -12.81
C ARG A 2 36.60 10.34 -13.72
N ALA A 3 35.28 10.36 -13.57
CA ALA A 3 34.42 11.38 -14.13
C ALA A 3 33.47 11.86 -13.02
N ILE A 4 33.66 13.11 -12.63
CA ILE A 4 32.86 13.84 -11.65
C ILE A 4 32.08 14.83 -12.52
N SER A 5 30.76 14.70 -12.59
CA SER A 5 29.91 15.57 -13.41
C SER A 5 29.34 16.70 -12.54
N SER A 6 29.44 17.91 -13.07
CA SER A 6 29.33 19.18 -12.36
C SER A 6 27.90 19.65 -12.09
N ILE A 7 27.80 20.34 -10.96
CA ILE A 7 26.75 21.24 -10.46
C ILE A 7 26.41 22.35 -11.46
N GLY A 8 25.11 22.65 -11.59
CA GLY A 8 24.58 23.87 -12.21
C GLY A 8 23.39 24.40 -11.41
N ILE A 9 23.65 25.33 -10.50
CA ILE A 9 22.65 26.12 -9.77
C ILE A 9 22.39 27.40 -10.59
N MET A 10 21.12 27.67 -10.92
CA MET A 10 20.70 28.91 -11.58
C MET A 10 19.65 29.57 -10.68
N ILE A 11 20.09 30.55 -9.90
CA ILE A 11 19.26 31.43 -9.08
C ILE A 11 18.89 32.64 -9.94
N GLY A 12 17.61 32.75 -10.28
CA GLY A 12 17.04 33.91 -10.97
C GLY A 12 16.23 34.78 -10.02
N LEU A 13 16.87 35.80 -9.46
CA LEU A 13 16.24 36.89 -8.72
C LEU A 13 15.93 38.03 -9.70
N LEU A 14 14.66 38.42 -9.84
CA LEU A 14 14.29 39.64 -10.57
C LEU A 14 13.21 40.42 -9.80
N LEU A 15 13.65 41.50 -9.14
CA LEU A 15 12.83 42.56 -8.57
C LEU A 15 12.73 43.69 -9.60
N ILE A 16 11.51 44.13 -9.91
CA ILE A 16 11.28 45.43 -10.55
C ILE A 16 10.19 46.20 -9.80
N LEU A 17 10.62 47.28 -9.15
CA LEU A 17 9.80 48.41 -8.72
C LEU A 17 9.24 49.13 -9.95
N ALA A 18 7.95 49.51 -9.91
CA ALA A 18 7.42 50.57 -10.73
C ALA A 18 6.50 51.45 -9.89
N CYS A 19 6.85 52.73 -9.76
CA CYS A 19 6.05 53.79 -9.15
C CYS A 19 6.08 55.00 -10.10
N GLY A 20 4.93 55.62 -10.33
CA GLY A 20 4.80 57.02 -10.75
C GLY A 20 4.31 57.28 -12.18
N GLY A 21 3.29 58.14 -12.31
CA GLY A 21 3.03 58.90 -13.54
C GLY A 21 1.58 59.34 -13.79
N ASP A 22 1.16 60.46 -13.17
CA ASP A 22 -0.04 61.26 -13.47
C ASP A 22 -0.13 61.76 -14.92
N SER A 23 -1.35 61.86 -15.48
CA SER A 23 -1.73 62.88 -16.47
C SER A 23 -3.25 63.07 -16.58
N ASP A 24 -3.63 64.34 -16.43
CA ASP A 24 -4.95 64.97 -16.31
C ASP A 24 -5.77 64.98 -17.62
N SER A 25 -7.11 64.90 -17.54
CA SER A 25 -7.99 65.44 -18.59
C SER A 25 -9.44 65.65 -18.09
N PRO A 26 -10.05 66.83 -18.29
CA PRO A 26 -11.37 67.16 -17.77
C PRO A 26 -12.48 66.92 -18.81
N GLY A 27 -13.59 66.35 -18.35
CA GLY A 27 -14.83 66.28 -19.11
C GLY A 27 -16.00 65.94 -18.19
N SER A 28 -16.73 66.96 -17.71
CA SER A 28 -18.10 66.74 -17.24
C SER A 28 -19.01 66.60 -18.46
N PRO A 29 -19.93 65.62 -18.44
CA PRO A 29 -21.31 66.05 -18.28
C PRO A 29 -22.10 65.22 -17.26
N THR A 30 -22.92 65.95 -16.50
CA THR A 30 -24.19 65.58 -15.85
C THR A 30 -24.62 64.13 -16.06
N THR A 31 -24.54 63.33 -15.00
CA THR A 31 -25.18 62.01 -14.95
C THR A 31 -26.11 61.94 -13.73
N ALA A 32 -27.35 61.57 -14.01
CA ALA A 32 -28.43 61.45 -13.04
C ALA A 32 -28.10 60.46 -11.92
N LEU A 33 -28.56 60.77 -10.71
CA LEU A 33 -28.54 59.86 -9.57
C LEU A 33 -29.58 58.75 -9.81
N ALA A 34 -29.14 57.63 -10.40
CA ALA A 34 -29.91 56.39 -10.36
C ALA A 34 -29.55 55.65 -9.06
N THR A 35 -30.52 55.50 -8.15
CA THR A 35 -30.40 54.62 -6.99
C THR A 35 -30.31 53.18 -7.49
N ILE A 36 -29.10 52.62 -7.53
CA ILE A 36 -28.88 51.21 -7.84
C ILE A 36 -29.22 50.42 -6.57
N ILE A 37 -30.40 49.82 -6.53
CA ILE A 37 -30.77 48.85 -5.50
C ILE A 37 -30.00 47.57 -5.88
N ALA A 38 -28.87 47.30 -5.22
CA ALA A 38 -28.17 46.03 -5.40
C ALA A 38 -29.10 44.89 -4.96
N PRO A 39 -29.32 43.84 -5.77
CA PRO A 39 -30.02 42.66 -5.27
C PRO A 39 -29.16 42.06 -4.16
N THR A 40 -29.74 41.89 -2.97
CA THR A 40 -29.16 41.07 -1.90
C THR A 40 -28.94 39.68 -2.49
N ALA A 41 -27.69 39.37 -2.86
CA ALA A 41 -27.31 38.05 -3.30
C ALA A 41 -27.44 37.11 -2.10
N THR A 42 -28.50 36.31 -2.08
CA THR A 42 -28.59 35.14 -1.20
C THR A 42 -27.47 34.19 -1.63
N ALA A 43 -26.33 34.28 -0.95
CA ALA A 43 -25.22 33.37 -1.17
C ALA A 43 -25.70 31.94 -0.89
N LEU A 44 -25.75 31.12 -1.94
CA LEU A 44 -25.93 29.68 -1.79
C LEU A 44 -24.77 29.16 -0.93
N PRO A 45 -25.01 28.25 0.03
CA PRO A 45 -23.92 27.64 0.77
C PRO A 45 -22.97 26.97 -0.22
N LEU A 46 -21.71 27.37 -0.16
CA LEU A 46 -20.62 26.73 -0.91
C LEU A 46 -20.63 25.23 -0.54
N PRO A 47 -20.60 24.30 -1.52
CA PRO A 47 -20.49 22.89 -1.19
C PRO A 47 -19.26 22.69 -0.31
N THR A 48 -19.49 22.19 0.90
CA THR A 48 -18.41 21.83 1.81
C THR A 48 -17.70 20.64 1.18
N GLU A 49 -16.51 20.84 0.61
CA GLU A 49 -15.65 19.72 0.24
C GLU A 49 -15.33 18.94 1.51
N VAL A 50 -15.97 17.78 1.66
CA VAL A 50 -15.59 16.82 2.68
C VAL A 50 -14.23 16.29 2.22
N LYS A 51 -13.15 16.73 2.86
CA LYS A 51 -11.84 16.08 2.70
C LYS A 51 -11.97 14.64 3.19
N THR A 52 -12.15 13.70 2.28
CA THR A 52 -11.96 12.29 2.57
C THR A 52 -10.48 12.12 2.92
N GLN A 53 -10.20 11.66 4.13
CA GLN A 53 -8.83 11.31 4.54
C GLN A 53 -8.54 9.90 4.03
N ASP A 54 -7.40 9.71 3.39
CA ASP A 54 -6.97 8.39 2.95
C ASP A 54 -6.52 7.53 4.15
N ALA A 55 -6.41 6.22 3.95
CA ALA A 55 -5.90 5.28 4.94
C ALA A 55 -4.55 4.70 4.48
N THR A 56 -3.65 4.39 5.41
CA THR A 56 -2.36 3.76 5.09
C THR A 56 -2.44 2.27 5.38
N LEU A 57 -2.02 1.45 4.42
CA LEU A 57 -1.87 0.01 4.60
C LEU A 57 -0.38 -0.35 4.54
N GLU A 58 0.11 -1.05 5.56
CA GLU A 58 1.44 -1.65 5.59
C GLU A 58 1.32 -3.17 5.62
N ILE A 59 2.08 -3.87 4.79
CA ILE A 59 2.12 -5.34 4.75
C ILE A 59 3.46 -5.80 5.28
N ARG A 60 3.41 -6.69 6.28
CA ARG A 60 4.54 -7.37 6.89
C ARG A 60 4.44 -8.88 6.70
N VAL A 61 5.57 -9.55 6.90
CA VAL A 61 5.67 -11.01 6.88
C VAL A 61 6.46 -11.49 8.09
N THR A 62 6.01 -12.61 8.66
CA THR A 62 6.70 -13.37 9.71
C THR A 62 6.52 -14.86 9.43
N ASP A 63 7.33 -15.71 10.05
CA ASP A 63 7.26 -17.17 9.86
C ASP A 63 7.51 -17.92 11.17
N ALA A 64 6.86 -19.08 11.30
CA ALA A 64 7.24 -20.14 12.22
C ALA A 64 7.89 -21.28 11.40
N PRO A 65 9.23 -21.37 11.36
CA PRO A 65 9.91 -22.26 10.42
C PRO A 65 9.71 -23.75 10.75
N PRO A 66 9.86 -24.65 9.74
CA PRO A 66 9.82 -26.09 9.96
C PRO A 66 11.09 -26.59 10.66
N GLU A 67 10.96 -27.65 11.47
CA GLU A 67 12.11 -28.47 11.82
C GLU A 67 12.71 -29.14 10.56
N GLY A 68 14.01 -28.98 10.34
CA GLY A 68 14.75 -29.67 9.27
C GLY A 68 14.75 -28.98 7.89
N VAL A 69 14.10 -27.83 7.75
CA VAL A 69 14.25 -26.95 6.57
C VAL A 69 15.13 -25.77 6.96
N THR A 70 16.19 -25.53 6.19
CA THR A 70 17.19 -24.50 6.56
C THR A 70 16.99 -23.19 5.84
N LYS A 71 16.16 -23.16 4.78
CA LYS A 71 15.90 -21.97 3.95
C LYS A 71 14.68 -22.17 3.07
N ILE A 72 13.85 -21.13 2.96
CA ILE A 72 12.73 -21.09 2.02
C ILE A 72 12.73 -19.70 1.38
N LEU A 73 13.29 -19.60 0.18
CA LEU A 73 13.32 -18.36 -0.59
C LEU A 73 12.07 -18.27 -1.47
N LEU A 74 11.31 -17.21 -1.29
CA LEU A 74 10.17 -16.86 -2.13
C LEU A 74 10.45 -15.55 -2.86
N THR A 75 10.30 -15.55 -4.17
CA THR A 75 10.35 -14.34 -5.00
C THR A 75 8.95 -13.98 -5.44
N VAL A 76 8.47 -12.82 -4.99
CA VAL A 76 7.17 -12.26 -5.38
C VAL A 76 7.37 -11.10 -6.34
N GLU A 77 6.51 -10.99 -7.35
CA GLU A 77 6.53 -9.91 -8.33
C GLU A 77 5.68 -8.72 -7.88
N ASN A 78 4.50 -9.00 -7.31
CA ASN A 78 3.59 -7.98 -6.84
C ASN A 78 2.72 -8.49 -5.68
N ILE A 79 2.19 -7.53 -4.92
CA ILE A 79 1.26 -7.75 -3.80
C ILE A 79 0.03 -6.89 -4.04
N GLU A 80 -1.15 -7.50 -3.94
CA GLU A 80 -2.44 -6.86 -4.19
C GLU A 80 -3.44 -7.18 -3.06
N VAL A 81 -4.34 -6.25 -2.77
CA VAL A 81 -5.46 -6.44 -1.85
C VAL A 81 -6.79 -6.24 -2.56
N ASN A 82 -7.82 -6.96 -2.15
CA ASN A 82 -9.13 -6.91 -2.79
C ASN A 82 -10.13 -6.12 -1.95
N VAL A 83 -10.78 -5.12 -2.55
CA VAL A 83 -11.85 -4.38 -1.89
C VAL A 83 -13.07 -5.30 -1.71
N SER A 84 -13.67 -5.26 -0.53
CA SER A 84 -14.88 -6.01 -0.20
C SER A 84 -16.13 -5.21 -0.62
N THR A 85 -16.38 -5.06 -1.92
CA THR A 85 -17.72 -4.67 -2.41
C THR A 85 -18.56 -5.92 -2.68
N GLY A 86 -19.90 -5.81 -2.64
CA GLY A 86 -20.86 -6.92 -2.77
C GLY A 86 -20.77 -7.72 -4.08
N GLU A 87 -21.85 -8.39 -4.50
CA GLU A 87 -21.88 -9.50 -5.48
C GLU A 87 -21.05 -9.40 -6.79
N THR A 88 -20.59 -8.22 -7.20
CA THR A 88 -19.68 -8.02 -8.33
C THR A 88 -18.18 -8.03 -7.99
N GLY A 89 -17.81 -8.12 -6.71
CA GLY A 89 -16.43 -8.09 -6.23
C GLY A 89 -15.82 -6.68 -6.35
N GLY A 90 -15.12 -6.23 -5.30
CA GLY A 90 -14.31 -5.03 -5.41
C GLY A 90 -13.08 -5.28 -6.29
N GLY A 91 -12.44 -4.20 -6.73
CA GLY A 91 -11.24 -4.28 -7.54
C GLY A 91 -10.00 -4.68 -6.73
N TRP A 92 -9.04 -5.31 -7.40
CA TRP A 92 -7.70 -5.51 -6.86
C TRP A 92 -6.93 -4.19 -6.86
N GLN A 93 -6.35 -3.85 -5.71
CA GLN A 93 -5.50 -2.67 -5.50
C GLN A 93 -4.06 -3.14 -5.28
N THR A 94 -3.11 -2.57 -6.00
CA THR A 94 -1.70 -2.92 -5.87
C THR A 94 -1.08 -2.21 -4.66
N VAL A 95 -0.43 -2.98 -3.79
CA VAL A 95 0.34 -2.47 -2.65
C VAL A 95 1.82 -2.42 -2.97
N VAL A 96 2.33 -3.46 -3.64
CA VAL A 96 3.72 -3.54 -4.08
C VAL A 96 3.76 -4.00 -5.52
N SER A 97 4.49 -3.29 -6.36
CA SER A 97 4.69 -3.62 -7.78
C SER A 97 6.13 -3.98 -8.13
N GLU A 98 7.01 -4.03 -7.14
CA GLU A 98 8.42 -4.31 -7.32
C GLU A 98 8.74 -5.75 -6.89
N PRO A 99 9.47 -6.52 -7.72
CA PRO A 99 9.88 -7.86 -7.35
C PRO A 99 10.78 -7.86 -6.11
N GLN A 100 10.47 -8.73 -5.15
CA GLN A 100 11.23 -8.89 -3.93
C GLN A 100 11.39 -10.38 -3.58
N THR A 101 12.55 -10.72 -3.02
CA THR A 101 12.85 -12.07 -2.56
C THR A 101 13.07 -12.04 -1.06
N PHE A 102 12.42 -12.94 -0.33
CA PHE A 102 12.57 -13.08 1.12
C PHE A 102 12.76 -14.54 1.51
N ASP A 103 13.53 -14.77 2.58
CA ASP A 103 13.76 -16.08 3.18
C ASP A 103 12.83 -16.24 4.38
N LEU A 104 11.80 -17.09 4.28
CA LEU A 104 10.84 -17.29 5.36
C LEU A 104 11.53 -17.80 6.64
N VAL A 105 12.53 -18.67 6.51
CA VAL A 105 13.22 -19.22 7.68
C VAL A 105 14.00 -18.15 8.45
N ALA A 106 14.47 -17.11 7.75
CA ALA A 106 15.16 -15.98 8.39
C ALA A 106 14.21 -15.04 9.15
N LEU A 107 12.89 -15.21 8.99
CA LEU A 107 11.85 -14.41 9.63
C LEU A 107 11.32 -15.05 10.92
N GLU A 108 12.02 -16.06 11.46
CA GLU A 108 11.66 -16.67 12.73
C GLU A 108 11.72 -15.65 13.87
N GLY A 109 10.54 -15.30 14.40
CA GLY A 109 10.40 -14.38 15.52
C GLY A 109 10.68 -12.91 15.19
N ILE A 110 10.76 -12.54 13.90
CA ILE A 110 10.90 -11.15 13.46
C ILE A 110 9.91 -10.83 12.32
N GLU A 111 9.56 -9.55 12.17
CA GLU A 111 8.76 -9.10 11.04
C GLU A 111 9.63 -8.40 9.99
N ALA A 112 9.40 -8.71 8.72
CA ALA A 112 9.92 -7.92 7.60
C ALA A 112 8.78 -7.14 6.93
N ILE A 113 9.04 -5.89 6.59
CA ILE A 113 8.12 -5.05 5.83
C ILE A 113 8.23 -5.42 4.35
N LEU A 114 7.12 -5.85 3.75
CA LEU A 114 7.02 -6.13 2.31
C LEU A 114 6.71 -4.87 1.51
N GLY A 115 5.96 -3.93 2.09
CA GLY A 115 5.67 -2.63 1.51
C GLY A 115 4.53 -1.89 2.19
N SER A 116 4.31 -0.65 1.79
CA SER A 116 3.25 0.22 2.31
C SER A 116 2.66 1.07 1.19
N THR A 117 1.37 1.34 1.25
CA THR A 117 0.67 2.18 0.28
C THR A 117 -0.50 2.91 0.92
N VAL A 118 -0.97 3.97 0.26
CA VAL A 118 -2.16 4.73 0.67
C VAL A 118 -3.35 4.26 -0.17
N LEU A 119 -4.45 3.88 0.48
CA LEU A 119 -5.68 3.37 -0.14
C LEU A 119 -6.91 4.13 0.38
N GLU A 120 -8.02 3.98 -0.34
CA GLU A 120 -9.31 4.47 0.14
C GLU A 120 -9.72 3.73 1.42
N PRO A 121 -10.26 4.43 2.43
CA PRO A 121 -10.83 3.79 3.61
C PRO A 121 -11.98 2.85 3.21
N GLY A 122 -12.08 1.71 3.90
CA GLY A 122 -13.12 0.74 3.62
C GLY A 122 -12.75 -0.68 3.99
N ARG A 123 -13.62 -1.62 3.63
CA ARG A 123 -13.48 -3.04 3.94
C ARG A 123 -12.79 -3.78 2.81
N TYR A 124 -11.88 -4.67 3.17
CA TYR A 124 -11.12 -5.54 2.28
C TYR A 124 -11.27 -6.98 2.77
N ASN A 125 -11.06 -7.95 1.88
CA ASN A 125 -11.32 -9.36 2.22
C ASN A 125 -10.30 -10.36 1.71
N GLN A 126 -9.37 -9.94 0.85
CA GLN A 126 -8.33 -10.83 0.32
C GLN A 126 -7.01 -10.10 0.12
N VAL A 127 -5.93 -10.86 0.28
CA VAL A 127 -4.56 -10.47 -0.08
C VAL A 127 -4.02 -11.50 -1.08
N ARG A 128 -3.27 -11.04 -2.08
CA ARG A 128 -2.67 -11.89 -3.11
C ARG A 128 -1.22 -11.51 -3.36
N LEU A 129 -0.34 -12.52 -3.36
CA LEU A 129 1.07 -12.40 -3.73
C LEU A 129 1.26 -13.20 -5.02
N SER A 130 1.80 -12.59 -6.07
CA SER A 130 2.21 -13.33 -7.27
C SER A 130 3.65 -13.79 -7.11
N VAL A 131 3.86 -15.10 -7.15
CA VAL A 131 5.16 -15.74 -6.95
C VAL A 131 5.74 -16.13 -8.30
N THR A 132 6.96 -15.70 -8.57
CA THR A 132 7.69 -16.02 -9.81
C THR A 132 8.68 -17.15 -9.62
N ASP A 133 9.27 -17.25 -8.44
CA ASP A 133 10.26 -18.28 -8.11
C ASP A 133 10.16 -18.70 -6.64
N ALA A 134 10.46 -19.96 -6.37
CA ALA A 134 10.46 -20.50 -5.02
C ALA A 134 11.53 -21.59 -4.89
N MET A 135 12.37 -21.50 -3.86
CA MET A 135 13.44 -22.44 -3.61
C MET A 135 13.45 -22.86 -2.13
N VAL A 136 13.61 -24.17 -1.89
CA VAL A 136 13.68 -24.73 -0.54
C VAL A 136 14.99 -25.48 -0.39
N THR A 137 15.72 -25.23 0.68
CA THR A 137 16.92 -26.00 1.04
C THR A 137 16.53 -27.08 2.05
N VAL A 138 16.66 -28.34 1.65
CA VAL A 138 16.39 -29.51 2.51
C VAL A 138 17.64 -30.35 2.59
N ASN A 139 18.11 -30.67 3.81
CA ASN A 139 19.35 -31.42 4.04
C ASN A 139 20.59 -30.81 3.36
N GLY A 140 20.65 -29.48 3.24
CA GLY A 140 21.75 -28.76 2.59
C GLY A 140 21.76 -28.79 1.06
N GLU A 141 20.71 -29.32 0.43
CA GLU A 141 20.52 -29.30 -1.03
C GLU A 141 19.41 -28.31 -1.41
N ASP A 142 19.74 -27.38 -2.31
CA ASP A 142 18.79 -26.41 -2.86
C ASP A 142 17.91 -27.10 -3.92
N LYS A 143 16.59 -27.01 -3.73
CA LYS A 143 15.60 -27.58 -4.64
C LYS A 143 14.59 -26.54 -5.05
N ASN A 144 14.33 -26.48 -6.35
CA ASN A 144 13.26 -25.63 -6.87
C ASN A 144 11.91 -26.17 -6.37
N ALA A 145 11.10 -25.29 -5.80
CA ALA A 145 9.81 -25.64 -5.24
C ALA A 145 8.68 -25.18 -6.17
N THR A 146 7.69 -26.04 -6.34
CA THR A 146 6.52 -25.70 -7.16
C THR A 146 5.51 -24.91 -6.34
N VAL A 147 5.09 -23.75 -6.84
CA VAL A 147 3.89 -23.02 -6.38
C VAL A 147 2.77 -23.26 -7.40
N PRO A 148 1.76 -24.09 -7.11
CA PRO A 148 0.83 -24.63 -8.13
C PRO A 148 0.14 -23.58 -9.00
N SER A 149 -0.25 -22.47 -8.40
CA SER A 149 -1.01 -21.39 -9.05
C SER A 149 -0.13 -20.19 -9.43
N GLY A 150 1.16 -20.21 -9.08
CA GLY A 150 2.03 -19.02 -9.12
C GLY A 150 1.52 -17.85 -8.27
N LYS A 151 0.52 -18.08 -7.41
CA LYS A 151 -0.18 -17.04 -6.64
C LYS A 151 -0.56 -17.59 -5.28
N LEU A 152 -0.13 -16.92 -4.22
CA LEU A 152 -0.59 -17.17 -2.86
C LEU A 152 -1.76 -16.24 -2.58
N ARG A 153 -2.89 -16.80 -2.14
CA ARG A 153 -4.12 -16.04 -1.87
C ARG A 153 -4.51 -16.28 -0.43
N PHE A 154 -4.76 -15.20 0.28
CA PHE A 154 -5.13 -15.20 1.69
C PHE A 154 -6.49 -14.53 1.81
N ALA A 155 -7.45 -15.21 2.43
CA ALA A 155 -8.77 -14.66 2.69
C ALA A 155 -8.83 -14.21 4.15
N GLY A 156 -9.35 -13.02 4.38
CA GLY A 156 -9.50 -12.45 5.71
C GLY A 156 -10.05 -11.03 5.60
N SER A 157 -11.10 -10.75 6.37
CA SER A 157 -11.75 -9.45 6.38
C SER A 157 -11.01 -8.48 7.28
N PHE A 158 -10.67 -7.32 6.74
CA PHE A 158 -10.03 -6.22 7.47
C PHE A 158 -10.59 -4.87 7.01
N GLU A 159 -10.44 -3.85 7.84
CA GLU A 159 -10.95 -2.50 7.58
C GLU A 159 -9.80 -1.50 7.63
N LEU A 160 -9.74 -0.62 6.62
CA LEU A 160 -8.83 0.52 6.59
C LEU A 160 -9.59 1.75 7.09
N VAL A 161 -9.09 2.35 8.16
CA VAL A 161 -9.71 3.51 8.80
C VAL A 161 -9.04 4.80 8.30
N ALA A 162 -9.86 5.80 8.00
CA ALA A 162 -9.39 7.08 7.46
C ALA A 162 -8.42 7.79 8.44
N GLY A 163 -7.23 8.14 7.96
CA GLY A 163 -6.20 8.79 8.76
C GLY A 163 -5.38 7.86 9.67
N GLU A 164 -5.65 6.56 9.66
CA GLU A 164 -4.91 5.56 10.44
C GLU A 164 -3.99 4.71 9.54
N THR A 165 -3.04 4.03 10.18
CA THR A 165 -2.18 3.04 9.54
C THR A 165 -2.61 1.66 10.01
N THR A 166 -3.12 0.83 9.11
CA THR A 166 -3.38 -0.58 9.39
C THR A 166 -2.18 -1.42 8.96
N VAL A 167 -1.71 -2.29 9.85
CA VAL A 167 -0.64 -3.25 9.59
C VAL A 167 -1.24 -4.63 9.41
N LEU A 168 -0.97 -5.23 8.25
CA LEU A 168 -1.30 -6.62 7.95
C LEU A 168 -0.03 -7.47 8.03
N THR A 169 0.03 -8.37 8.99
CA THR A 169 1.13 -9.33 9.12
C THR A 169 0.71 -10.68 8.54
N LEU A 170 1.43 -11.13 7.52
CA LEU A 170 1.30 -12.46 6.94
C LEU A 170 2.14 -13.43 7.79
N ASP A 171 1.48 -14.17 8.67
CA ASP A 171 2.10 -15.19 9.51
C ASP A 171 2.12 -16.53 8.76
N PHE A 172 3.26 -16.85 8.16
CA PHE A 172 3.48 -18.09 7.46
C PHE A 172 3.76 -19.22 8.45
N ASP A 173 3.07 -20.34 8.27
CA ASP A 173 3.44 -21.60 8.91
C ASP A 173 4.17 -22.42 7.87
N ALA A 174 5.46 -22.12 7.67
CA ALA A 174 6.30 -22.85 6.73
C ALA A 174 6.30 -24.37 7.02
N ALA A 175 6.21 -24.76 8.30
CA ALA A 175 6.18 -26.17 8.72
C ALA A 175 5.01 -26.94 8.13
N LYS A 176 3.83 -26.30 8.05
CA LYS A 176 2.65 -26.86 7.38
C LYS A 176 2.60 -26.56 5.89
N SER A 177 3.39 -25.59 5.42
CA SER A 177 3.35 -25.12 4.03
C SER A 177 4.21 -25.93 3.06
N VAL A 178 5.30 -26.55 3.53
CA VAL A 178 6.18 -27.34 2.67
C VAL A 178 5.76 -28.81 2.67
N VAL A 179 5.38 -29.31 1.50
CA VAL A 179 5.04 -30.73 1.30
C VAL A 179 6.06 -31.37 0.38
N LEU A 180 6.80 -32.36 0.89
CA LEU A 180 7.71 -33.16 0.09
C LEU A 180 6.95 -34.27 -0.64
N ARG A 181 6.96 -34.25 -1.97
CA ARG A 181 6.36 -35.28 -2.82
C ARG A 181 7.42 -36.26 -3.32
N GLY A 182 7.06 -37.53 -3.45
CA GLY A 182 7.85 -38.52 -4.20
C GLY A 182 9.36 -38.46 -3.94
N LYS A 183 10.16 -38.20 -4.98
CA LYS A 183 11.63 -38.09 -4.94
C LYS A 183 12.16 -36.84 -4.22
N MET A 184 11.57 -36.46 -3.08
CA MET A 184 11.91 -35.23 -2.34
C MET A 184 11.70 -33.96 -3.19
N ASP A 185 10.63 -33.93 -3.99
CA ASP A 185 10.21 -32.78 -4.80
C ASP A 185 9.36 -31.83 -3.94
N PRO A 186 9.84 -30.61 -3.61
CA PRO A 186 9.12 -29.71 -2.73
C PRO A 186 7.95 -29.02 -3.43
N LEU A 187 6.79 -29.07 -2.77
CA LEU A 187 5.57 -28.36 -3.14
C LEU A 187 5.23 -27.37 -2.03
N ILE A 188 5.00 -26.11 -2.39
CA ILE A 188 4.56 -25.10 -1.42
C ILE A 188 3.03 -24.98 -1.50
N LYS A 189 2.37 -25.30 -0.39
CA LYS A 189 0.95 -25.07 -0.13
C LYS A 189 0.84 -24.15 1.07
N PRO A 190 0.82 -22.82 0.86
CA PRO A 190 0.91 -21.88 1.97
C PRO A 190 -0.23 -22.07 2.97
N VAL A 191 0.13 -22.25 4.23
CA VAL A 191 -0.75 -22.10 5.39
C VAL A 191 -0.34 -20.78 6.02
N VAL A 192 -1.21 -19.78 5.91
CA VAL A 192 -0.90 -18.42 6.34
C VAL A 192 -2.09 -17.90 7.13
N LYS A 193 -1.78 -17.27 8.26
CA LYS A 193 -2.75 -16.46 9.00
C LYS A 193 -2.56 -15.00 8.62
N LEU A 194 -3.67 -14.30 8.46
CA LEU A 194 -3.66 -12.87 8.24
C LEU A 194 -3.90 -12.20 9.58
N LEU A 195 -2.88 -11.58 10.16
CA LEU A 195 -2.99 -10.84 11.41
C LEU A 195 -3.18 -9.35 11.08
N VAL A 196 -4.06 -8.69 11.81
CA VAL A 196 -4.44 -7.28 11.60
C VAL A 196 -4.25 -6.52 12.89
N ARG A 197 -3.63 -5.35 12.80
CA ARG A 197 -3.49 -4.40 13.91
C ARG A 197 -3.37 -2.97 13.40
N GLN A 198 -3.45 -2.01 14.29
CA GLN A 198 -3.11 -0.62 14.03
C GLN A 198 -1.59 -0.39 14.13
N GLY A 199 -1.10 0.65 13.47
CA GLY A 199 0.34 0.90 13.31
C GLY A 199 1.09 1.24 14.60
N ASP A 200 0.37 1.61 15.65
CA ASP A 200 0.87 1.88 16.99
C ASP A 200 0.79 0.67 17.94
N GLU A 201 0.18 -0.44 17.51
CA GLU A 201 0.01 -1.66 18.29
C GLU A 201 1.19 -2.64 18.08
N ASP A 202 1.52 -3.41 19.12
CA ASP A 202 2.55 -4.46 19.06
C ASP A 202 2.02 -5.76 18.41
N LEU A 203 2.89 -6.70 18.03
CA LEU A 203 2.48 -7.89 17.24
C LEU A 203 1.61 -8.84 18.07
N ASP A 204 1.78 -8.86 19.39
CA ASP A 204 0.97 -9.64 20.32
C ASP A 204 -0.45 -9.08 20.52
N GLU A 205 -0.70 -7.84 20.07
CA GLU A 205 -2.04 -7.23 20.02
C GLU A 205 -2.74 -7.51 18.67
N ALA A 206 -2.06 -8.14 17.71
CA ALA A 206 -2.64 -8.42 16.41
C ALA A 206 -3.71 -9.51 16.46
N GLU A 207 -4.85 -9.23 15.81
CA GLU A 207 -6.00 -10.14 15.75
C GLU A 207 -6.01 -10.89 14.42
N GLU A 208 -6.35 -12.18 14.44
CA GLU A 208 -6.51 -12.96 13.21
C GLU A 208 -7.75 -12.49 12.44
N ALA A 209 -7.56 -12.09 11.17
CA ALA A 209 -8.62 -11.61 10.32
C ALA A 209 -9.71 -12.69 10.15
N PRO A 210 -10.98 -12.39 10.46
CA PRO A 210 -12.04 -13.36 10.28
C PRO A 210 -12.17 -13.74 8.81
N LEU A 211 -12.38 -15.04 8.54
CA LEU A 211 -12.66 -15.49 7.18
C LEU A 211 -13.94 -14.82 6.67
N PRO A 212 -13.99 -14.39 5.40
CA PRO A 212 -15.20 -13.81 4.84
C PRO A 212 -16.35 -14.82 4.95
N GLU A 213 -17.48 -14.39 5.51
CA GLU A 213 -18.71 -15.18 5.50
C GLU A 213 -19.16 -15.34 4.04
N GLY A 214 -19.30 -16.60 3.60
CA GLY A 214 -19.61 -16.97 2.22
C GLY A 214 -21.08 -16.83 1.84
#